data_AF-A0A2V7P3U1-F1
#
_entry.id   AF-A0A2V7P3U1-F1
#
_cell.length_a   1.000
_cell.length_b   1.000
_cell.length_c   1.000
_cell.angle_alpha   90.00
_cell.angle_beta   90.00
_cell.angle_gamma   90.00
#
_symmetry.space_group_name_H-M   'P 1'
#
loop_
_entity.id
_entity.type
_entity.pdbx_description
1 polymer ?
#
loop_
_entity_poly.entity_id
_entity_poly.type
_entity_poly.pdbx_seq_one_letter_code
_entity_poly.pdbx_strand_id
1 'polypeptide(L)'
;SVSWNLGQSVEDETYIDGAKSSMRGIGVAARYYYNRTFGVNLSLSKYEKRQFTDAGGTVHTIPDDVSKGITFIYRFAMNWNFYFDRSESQAAVLDQNWRNGSSWNFNIQYLW
;
A
#
# COMPACT_ATOMS: atom_id res chain seq x y z
N SER A 1 -16.91 12.45 9.91
CA SER A 1 -16.46 12.95 8.60
C SER A 1 -15.99 11.78 7.75
N VAL A 2 -16.29 11.82 6.45
CA VAL A 2 -15.70 10.92 5.45
C VAL A 2 -14.66 11.73 4.68
N SER A 3 -13.51 11.14 4.41
CA SER A 3 -12.55 11.65 3.44
C SER A 3 -12.04 10.50 2.58
N TRP A 4 -11.66 10.78 1.34
CA TRP A 4 -11.01 9.82 0.47
C TRP A 4 -9.89 10.51 -0.28
N ASN A 5 -8.87 9.75 -0.64
CA ASN A 5 -7.71 10.20 -1.38
C ASN A 5 -7.47 9.21 -2.50
N LEU A 6 -7.27 9.73 -3.71
CA LEU A 6 -6.77 8.98 -4.86
C LEU A 6 -5.38 9.51 -5.17
N GLY A 7 -4.43 8.60 -5.32
CA GLY A 7 -3.04 8.91 -5.65
C GLY A 7 -2.58 8.07 -6.83
N GLN A 8 -1.71 8.65 -7.64
CA GLN A 8 -1.02 7.98 -8.73
C GLN A 8 0.48 8.26 -8.59
N SER A 9 1.31 7.23 -8.81
CA SER A 9 2.76 7.36 -8.93
C SER A 9 3.17 6.97 -10.34
N VAL A 10 4.07 7.74 -10.93
CA VAL A 10 4.74 7.42 -12.20
C VAL A 10 6.23 7.58 -11.94
N GLU A 11 6.97 6.51 -12.15
CA GLU A 11 8.39 6.40 -11.88
C GLU A 11 9.06 5.82 -13.12
N ASP A 12 10.02 6.56 -13.68
CA ASP A 12 10.84 6.11 -14.78
C ASP A 12 12.31 6.28 -14.41
N GLU A 13 13.09 5.22 -14.55
CA GLU A 13 14.52 5.19 -14.24
C GLU A 13 15.30 4.67 -15.45
N THR A 14 16.45 5.26 -15.73
CA THR A 14 17.37 4.81 -16.79
C THR A 14 18.75 4.59 -16.18
N TYR A 15 19.33 3.42 -16.43
CA TYR A 15 20.61 3.00 -15.90
C TYR A 15 21.74 3.28 -16.90
N ILE A 16 22.98 3.30 -16.40
CA ILE A 16 24.20 3.66 -17.17
C ILE A 16 24.46 2.69 -18.33
N ASP A 17 23.99 1.44 -18.21
CA ASP A 17 24.09 0.39 -19.23
C ASP A 17 22.99 0.50 -20.32
N GLY A 18 22.09 1.47 -20.23
CA GLY A 18 20.97 1.66 -21.15
C GLY A 18 19.70 0.89 -20.77
N ALA A 19 19.72 0.11 -19.69
CA ALA A 19 18.51 -0.52 -19.16
C ALA A 19 17.53 0.54 -18.61
N LYS A 20 16.23 0.22 -18.62
CA LYS A 20 15.16 1.14 -18.20
C LYS A 20 14.17 0.45 -17.28
N SER A 21 13.70 1.15 -16.26
CA SER A 21 12.58 0.73 -15.42
C SER A 21 11.44 1.74 -15.57
N SER A 22 10.22 1.25 -15.77
CA SER A 22 9.01 2.09 -15.85
C SER A 22 7.93 1.49 -14.96
N MET A 23 7.51 2.25 -13.95
CA MET A 23 6.55 1.84 -12.95
C MET A 23 5.43 2.89 -12.85
N ARG A 24 4.19 2.42 -12.88
CA ARG A 24 3.01 3.23 -12.66
C ARG A 24 2.12 2.55 -11.65
N GLY A 25 1.80 3.24 -10.57
CA GLY A 25 0.93 2.76 -9.51
C GLY A 25 -0.28 3.66 -9.31
N ILE A 26 -1.39 3.07 -8.89
CA ILE A 26 -2.59 3.79 -8.46
C ILE A 26 -3.00 3.28 -7.08
N GLY A 27 -3.44 4.20 -6.23
CA GLY A 27 -3.90 3.89 -4.88
C GLY A 27 -5.08 4.74 -4.49
N VAL A 28 -6.04 4.13 -3.81
CA VAL A 28 -7.17 4.80 -3.18
C VAL A 28 -7.16 4.50 -1.69
N ALA A 29 -7.41 5.52 -0.88
CA ALA A 29 -7.62 5.37 0.55
C ALA A 29 -8.88 6.12 0.97
N ALA A 30 -9.78 5.45 1.69
CA ALA A 30 -11.00 6.02 2.22
C ALA A 30 -10.98 5.95 3.75
N ARG A 31 -11.38 7.03 4.39
CA ARG A 31 -11.30 7.21 5.82
C ARG A 31 -12.62 7.74 6.34
N TYR A 32 -13.14 7.09 7.37
CA TYR A 32 -14.32 7.51 8.08
C TYR A 32 -13.98 7.72 9.54
N TYR A 33 -14.37 8.85 10.12
CA TYR A 33 -14.31 9.10 11.55
C TYR A 33 -15.68 9.51 12.07
N TYR A 34 -16.13 8.85 13.14
CA TYR A 34 -17.32 9.22 13.91
C TYR A 34 -16.90 9.85 15.23
N ASN A 35 -17.27 11.12 15.41
CA ASN A 35 -17.03 11.91 16.63
C ASN A 35 -15.60 11.88 17.19
N ARG A 36 -14.59 11.66 16.33
CA ARG A 36 -13.17 11.45 16.70
C ARG A 36 -12.90 10.25 17.62
N THR A 37 -13.94 9.54 18.05
CA THR A 37 -13.88 8.35 18.89
C THR A 37 -13.65 7.10 18.05
N PHE A 38 -14.38 6.94 16.96
CA PHE A 38 -14.27 5.76 16.10
C PHE A 38 -13.75 6.15 14.73
N GLY A 39 -12.90 5.32 14.15
CA GLY A 39 -12.38 5.51 12.82
C GLY A 39 -12.17 4.20 12.08
N VAL A 40 -12.40 4.24 10.77
CA VAL A 40 -12.03 3.16 9.86
C VAL A 40 -11.26 3.79 8.71
N ASN A 41 -10.13 3.19 8.35
CA ASN A 41 -9.36 3.52 7.16
C ASN A 41 -9.27 2.28 6.28
N LEU A 42 -9.64 2.42 5.01
CA LEU A 42 -9.56 1.39 3.99
C LEU A 42 -8.59 1.88 2.93
N SER A 43 -7.71 1.02 2.46
CA SER A 43 -6.76 1.34 1.41
C SER A 43 -6.65 0.19 0.41
N LEU A 44 -6.49 0.56 -0.85
CA LEU A 44 -6.25 -0.36 -1.95
C LEU A 44 -5.24 0.30 -2.89
N SER A 45 -4.16 -0.39 -3.20
CA SER A 45 -3.22 0.06 -4.22
C SER A 45 -2.81 -1.09 -5.13
N LYS A 46 -2.44 -0.74 -6.36
CA LYS A 46 -1.91 -1.67 -7.34
C LYS A 46 -0.93 -0.97 -8.28
N TYR A 47 -0.06 -1.75 -8.90
CA TYR A 47 0.62 -1.33 -10.11
C TYR A 47 -0.34 -1.46 -11.31
N GLU A 48 -0.25 -0.51 -12.25
CA GLU A 48 -0.92 -0.57 -13.57
C GLU A 48 0.08 -0.91 -14.68
N LYS A 49 1.34 -0.54 -14.46
CA LYS A 49 2.43 -0.81 -15.38
C LYS A 49 3.68 -1.01 -14.54
N ARG A 50 4.38 -2.12 -14.76
CA ARG A 50 5.66 -2.39 -14.11
C ARG A 50 6.53 -3.15 -15.09
N GLN A 51 7.43 -2.45 -15.76
CA GLN A 51 8.22 -2.97 -16.86
C GLN A 51 9.69 -2.69 -16.64
N PHE A 52 10.52 -3.68 -16.97
CA PHE A 52 11.97 -3.56 -16.99
C PHE A 52 12.46 -3.88 -18.40
N THR A 53 13.22 -2.97 -19.00
CA THR A 53 13.87 -3.17 -20.29
C THR A 53 15.35 -3.39 -20.04
N ASP A 54 15.89 -4.54 -20.47
CA ASP A 54 17.32 -4.81 -20.34
C ASP A 54 18.17 -3.95 -21.28
N ALA A 55 19.50 -4.00 -21.11
CA ALA A 55 20.43 -3.28 -21.98
C ALA A 55 20.42 -3.77 -23.45
N GLY A 56 19.95 -5.00 -23.70
CA GLY A 56 19.72 -5.57 -25.02
C GLY A 56 18.40 -5.14 -25.68
N GLY A 57 17.56 -4.35 -24.98
CA GLY A 57 16.26 -3.87 -25.44
C GLY A 57 15.09 -4.82 -25.19
N THR A 58 15.29 -5.95 -24.50
CA THR A 58 14.22 -6.91 -24.18
C THR A 58 13.34 -6.35 -23.06
N VAL A 59 12.03 -6.26 -23.31
CA VAL A 59 11.05 -5.78 -22.31
C VAL A 59 10.50 -6.94 -21.50
N HIS A 60 10.73 -6.89 -20.20
CA HIS A 60 10.20 -7.80 -19.21
C HIS A 60 9.04 -7.12 -18.46
N THR A 61 7.82 -7.62 -18.66
CA THR A 61 6.67 -7.19 -17.85
C THR A 61 6.74 -7.89 -16.50
N ILE A 62 6.81 -7.11 -15.44
CA ILE A 62 6.72 -7.60 -14.07
C ILE A 62 5.22 -7.66 -13.72
N PRO A 63 4.72 -8.79 -13.19
CA PRO A 63 3.32 -8.90 -12.81
C PRO A 63 2.90 -7.82 -11.82
N ASP A 64 1.64 -7.38 -11.94
CA ASP A 64 1.05 -6.41 -11.02
C ASP A 64 0.74 -7.05 -9.67
N ASP A 65 1.09 -6.34 -8.60
CA ASP A 65 0.88 -6.72 -7.22
C ASP A 65 -0.21 -5.82 -6.61
N VAL A 66 -1.20 -6.42 -5.95
CA VAL A 66 -2.30 -5.69 -5.27
C VAL A 66 -2.06 -5.69 -3.77
N SER A 67 -2.19 -4.51 -3.16
CA SER A 67 -2.13 -4.31 -1.72
C SER A 67 -3.46 -3.79 -1.20
N LYS A 68 -3.93 -4.38 -0.09
CA LYS A 68 -5.18 -4.01 0.59
C LYS A 68 -4.87 -3.76 2.07
N GLY A 69 -5.47 -2.73 2.64
CA GLY A 69 -5.30 -2.42 4.06
C GLY A 69 -6.60 -1.97 4.71
N ILE A 70 -6.85 -2.46 5.92
CA ILE A 70 -7.93 -2.00 6.79
C ILE A 70 -7.34 -1.62 8.14
N THR A 71 -7.67 -0.43 8.63
CA THR A 71 -7.31 0.03 9.97
C THR A 71 -8.56 0.45 10.72
N PHE A 72 -8.79 -0.16 11.87
CA PHE A 72 -9.76 0.27 12.87
C PHE A 72 -9.07 1.13 13.91
N ILE A 73 -9.71 2.23 14.26
CA ILE A 73 -9.23 3.20 15.22
C ILE A 73 -10.33 3.38 16.26
N TYR A 74 -9.99 3.23 17.53
CA TYR A 74 -10.91 3.50 18.61
C TYR A 74 -10.23 4.30 19.71
N ARG A 75 -10.82 5.44 20.07
CA ARG A 75 -10.33 6.38 21.07
C ARG A 75 -11.38 6.49 22.18
N PHE A 76 -11.23 5.68 23.22
CA PHE A 76 -12.17 5.63 24.36
C PHE A 76 -12.18 6.92 25.18
N ALA A 77 -11.00 7.51 25.36
CA ALA A 77 -10.77 8.79 26.01
C ALA A 77 -9.76 9.57 25.17
N MET A 78 -9.72 10.91 25.23
CA MET A 78 -8.80 11.72 24.40
C MET A 78 -7.33 11.25 24.52
N ASN A 79 -6.99 10.63 25.65
CA ASN A 79 -5.66 10.18 26.02
C ASN A 79 -5.37 8.71 25.68
N TRP A 80 -6.35 7.88 25.29
CA TRP A 80 -6.12 6.47 24.94
C TRP A 80 -6.58 6.16 23.53
N ASN A 81 -5.68 5.61 22.72
CA ASN A 81 -5.96 5.21 21.34
C ASN A 81 -5.63 3.74 21.13
N PHE A 82 -6.58 3.03 20.54
CA PHE A 82 -6.45 1.66 20.08
C PHE A 82 -6.42 1.66 18.56
N TYR A 83 -5.38 1.07 18.00
CA TYR A 83 -5.23 0.85 16.58
C TYR A 83 -5.18 -0.64 16.32
N PHE A 84 -6.01 -1.08 15.39
CA PHE A 84 -5.87 -2.39 14.81
C PHE A 84 -5.72 -2.22 13.31
N ASP A 85 -4.67 -2.75 12.74
CA ASP A 85 -4.46 -2.75 11.30
C ASP A 85 -4.24 -4.16 10.79
N ARG A 86 -4.74 -4.38 9.58
CA ARG A 86 -4.49 -5.57 8.78
C ARG A 86 -4.17 -5.12 7.37
N SER A 87 -3.03 -5.56 6.86
CA SER A 87 -2.65 -5.37 5.47
C SER A 87 -2.34 -6.70 4.80
N GLU A 88 -2.71 -6.80 3.55
CA GLU A 88 -2.46 -7.94 2.69
C GLU A 88 -1.70 -7.44 1.47
N SER A 89 -0.52 -7.98 1.25
CA SER A 89 0.28 -7.75 0.05
C SER A 89 0.45 -9.06 -0.69
N GLN A 90 0.13 -9.04 -1.98
CA GLN A 90 0.40 -10.16 -2.87
C GLN A 90 1.61 -9.83 -3.75
N ALA A 91 2.65 -10.66 -3.73
CA ALA A 91 3.81 -10.68 -4.62
C ALA A 91 3.73 -11.91 -5.54
N ALA A 92 3.73 -11.70 -6.86
CA ALA A 92 3.42 -12.75 -7.83
C ALA A 92 4.63 -13.43 -8.53
N VAL A 93 5.80 -13.50 -7.90
CA VAL A 93 6.92 -14.32 -8.44
C VAL A 93 6.87 -15.72 -7.82
N LEU A 94 6.95 -16.75 -8.66
CA LEU A 94 6.90 -18.19 -8.30
C LEU A 94 7.90 -18.62 -7.20
N ASP A 95 8.86 -17.77 -6.85
CA ASP A 95 9.91 -18.02 -5.85
C ASP A 95 9.94 -16.97 -4.70
N GLN A 96 8.92 -16.10 -4.61
CA GLN A 96 8.81 -15.06 -3.56
C GLN A 96 7.59 -15.23 -2.67
N ASN A 97 7.17 -16.47 -2.41
CA ASN A 97 5.96 -16.78 -1.63
C ASN A 97 6.01 -16.23 -0.19
N TRP A 98 7.19 -15.92 0.34
CA TRP A 98 7.37 -15.26 1.65
C TRP A 98 6.98 -13.77 1.66
N ARG A 99 6.86 -13.13 0.48
CA ARG A 99 6.34 -11.76 0.33
C ARG A 99 4.82 -11.69 0.19
N ASN A 100 4.17 -12.84 -0.06
CA ASN A 100 2.73 -12.98 0.12
C ASN A 100 2.47 -13.06 1.62
N GLY A 101 1.95 -11.96 2.17
CA GLY A 101 1.82 -11.82 3.61
C GLY A 101 0.51 -11.16 3.97
N SER A 102 -0.15 -11.71 4.98
CA SER A 102 -1.11 -10.97 5.78
C SER A 102 -0.40 -10.56 7.07
N SER A 103 -0.25 -9.27 7.29
CA SER A 103 0.25 -8.73 8.54
C SER A 103 -0.92 -8.10 9.29
N TRP A 104 -0.93 -8.31 10.60
CA TRP A 104 -1.83 -7.60 11.49
C TRP A 104 -1.00 -6.97 12.61
N ASN A 105 -1.41 -5.78 13.03
CA ASN A 105 -0.85 -5.11 14.19
C ASN A 105 -1.97 -4.65 15.10
N PHE A 106 -1.69 -4.74 16.40
CA PHE A 106 -2.51 -4.13 17.41
C PHE A 106 -1.63 -3.22 18.26
N ASN A 107 -2.06 -1.98 18.41
CA ASN A 107 -1.30 -0.96 19.10
C ASN A 107 -2.20 -0.20 20.09
N ILE A 108 -1.70 0.01 21.30
CA ILE A 108 -2.34 0.84 22.32
C ILE A 108 -1.40 2.01 22.61
N GLN A 109 -1.90 3.23 22.50
CA GLN A 109 -1.14 4.45 22.76
C GLN A 109 -1.82 5.26 23.85
N TYR A 110 -1.02 5.71 24.82
CA TYR A 110 -1.43 6.71 25.79
C TYR A 110 -0.79 8.06 25.42
N LEU A 111 -1.62 9.09 25.28
CA LEU A 111 -1.22 10.46 24.95
C LEU A 111 -1.32 11.32 26.22
N TRP A 112 -0.19 11.85 26.67
CA TRP A 112 -0.10 12.79 27.79
C TRP A 112 0.14 14.23 27.30
#